data_AF-A0A957A3H6-F1
#
_entry.id   AF-A0A957A3H6-F1
#
_cell.length_a   1.000
_cell.length_b   1.000
_cell.length_c   1.000
_cell.angle_alpha   90.00
_cell.angle_beta   90.00
_cell.angle_gamma   90.00
#
_symmetry.space_group_name_H-M   'P 1'
#
loop_
_entity.id
_entity.type
_entity.pdbx_description
1 polymer ?
#
loop_
_entity_poly.entity_id
_entity_poly.type
_entity_poly.pdbx_seq_one_letter_code
_entity_poly.pdbx_strand_id
1 'polypeptide(L)'
;GHGTPRNPRSARNVYAQAERVRAFGHYAEVATVFMDQEPHMSTVYSLVDAANIVVVPLFVADGWHVGQTIPEELAIGHTGLRPDGRRLHYAAPVGTHPLVAEVIEELVEEARAW
;
A
#
# COMPACT_ATOMS: atom_id res chain seq x y z
N GLY A 1 -1.11 2.74 3.20
CA GLY A 1 -0.72 2.11 4.48
C GLY A 1 -1.71 2.52 5.56
N HIS A 2 -1.51 2.14 6.83
CA HIS A 2 -2.42 2.58 7.89
C HIS A 2 -2.30 4.09 8.13
N GLY A 3 -1.10 4.55 8.49
CA GLY A 3 -0.87 5.93 8.94
C GLY A 3 -1.60 6.22 10.25
N THR A 4 -1.17 7.24 10.98
CA THR A 4 -1.92 7.74 12.14
C THR A 4 -1.41 9.13 12.55
N PRO A 5 -2.30 10.07 12.88
CA PRO A 5 -1.90 11.39 13.37
C PRO A 5 -1.22 11.32 14.73
N ARG A 6 -1.37 10.21 15.47
CA ARG A 6 -0.78 10.00 16.80
C ARG A 6 0.71 9.73 16.76
N ASN A 7 1.22 9.17 15.66
CA ASN A 7 2.63 8.84 15.51
C ASN A 7 3.08 9.07 14.06
N PRO A 8 3.74 10.21 13.77
CA PRO A 8 4.25 10.53 12.43
C PRO A 8 5.22 9.48 11.87
N ARG A 9 5.86 8.68 12.75
CA ARG A 9 6.75 7.59 12.32
C ARG A 9 6.00 6.45 11.64
N SER A 10 4.68 6.32 11.85
CA SER A 10 3.85 5.28 11.23
C SER A 10 3.83 5.38 9.71
N ALA A 11 3.90 6.60 9.16
CA ALA A 11 3.93 6.84 7.72
C ALA A 11 5.35 6.75 7.13
N ARG A 12 6.40 6.87 7.94
CA ARG A 12 7.80 6.91 7.47
C ARG A 12 8.15 5.70 6.60
N ASN A 13 7.73 4.50 7.02
CA ASN A 13 8.01 3.29 6.25
C ASN A 13 7.27 3.29 4.92
N VAL A 14 6.03 3.79 4.86
CA VAL A 14 5.25 3.90 3.62
C VAL A 14 5.96 4.84 2.64
N TYR A 15 6.39 6.02 3.10
CA TYR A 15 7.14 6.97 2.26
C TYR A 15 8.46 6.37 1.77
N ALA A 16 9.22 5.71 2.66
CA ALA A 16 10.48 5.08 2.29
C ALA A 16 10.32 4.01 1.21
N GLN A 17 9.26 3.19 1.28
CA GLN A 17 8.98 2.22 0.22
C GLN A 17 8.53 2.89 -1.08
N ALA A 18 7.73 3.96 -1.00
CA ALA A 18 7.33 4.72 -2.18
C ALA A 18 8.53 5.32 -2.93
N GLU A 19 9.53 5.86 -2.23
CA GLU A 19 10.77 6.33 -2.86
C GLU A 19 11.52 5.20 -3.56
N ARG A 20 11.61 4.01 -2.95
CA ARG A 20 12.24 2.85 -3.60
C ARG A 20 11.50 2.41 -4.86
N VAL A 21 10.17 2.41 -4.83
CA VAL A 21 9.35 2.10 -6.01
C VAL A 21 9.53 3.17 -7.10
N ARG A 22 9.65 4.45 -6.76
CA ARG A 22 10.00 5.50 -7.73
C ARG A 22 11.36 5.27 -8.35
N ALA A 23 12.37 4.99 -7.53
CA ALA A 23 13.72 4.71 -7.99
C ALA A 23 13.81 3.48 -8.89
N PHE A 24 12.85 2.55 -8.79
CA PHE A 24 12.76 1.39 -9.67
C PHE A 24 12.42 1.74 -11.13
N GLY A 25 11.82 2.91 -11.38
CA GLY A 25 11.64 3.45 -12.73
C GLY A 25 10.64 2.72 -13.63
N HIS A 26 9.79 1.85 -13.07
CA HIS A 26 8.78 1.09 -13.83
C HIS A 26 7.39 1.74 -13.88
N TYR A 27 7.14 2.73 -13.02
CA TYR A 27 5.85 3.41 -12.93
C TYR A 27 6.02 4.90 -13.25
N ALA A 28 5.10 5.44 -14.04
CA ALA A 28 5.09 6.87 -14.38
C ALA A 28 4.80 7.77 -13.17
N GLU A 29 3.99 7.28 -12.23
CA GLU A 29 3.54 7.99 -11.04
C GLU A 29 3.56 7.04 -9.83
N VAL A 30 3.93 7.56 -8.65
CA VAL A 30 3.88 6.80 -7.39
C VAL A 30 3.40 7.73 -6.29
N ALA A 31 2.20 7.43 -5.77
CA ALA A 31 1.55 8.14 -4.68
C ALA A 31 1.44 7.27 -3.43
N THR A 32 1.35 7.92 -2.26
CA THR A 32 1.09 7.27 -0.98
C THR A 32 -0.25 7.72 -0.44
N VAL A 33 -1.09 6.77 -0.05
CA VAL A 33 -2.36 7.04 0.63
C VAL A 33 -2.48 6.26 1.93
N PHE A 34 -3.28 6.78 2.85
CA PHE A 34 -3.41 6.28 4.23
C PHE A 34 -4.87 6.20 4.68
N MET A 35 -5.12 5.37 5.69
CA MET A 35 -6.45 5.16 6.25
C MET A 35 -6.81 6.29 7.21
N ASP A 36 -5.94 6.54 8.20
CA ASP A 36 -6.24 7.44 9.33
C ASP A 36 -5.61 8.83 9.19
N GLN A 37 -4.96 9.14 8.07
CA GLN A 37 -4.32 10.43 7.84
C GLN A 37 -4.32 10.82 6.36
N GLU A 38 -3.99 12.08 6.10
CA GLU A 38 -3.77 12.55 4.73
C GLU A 38 -2.44 12.05 4.14
N PRO A 39 -2.37 11.80 2.81
CA PRO A 39 -3.50 11.76 1.87
C PRO A 39 -4.41 10.54 2.09
N HIS A 40 -5.73 10.72 2.18
CA HIS A 40 -6.66 9.60 2.40
C HIS A 40 -6.77 8.66 1.19
N MET A 41 -7.12 7.38 1.40
CA MET A 41 -7.26 6.40 0.30
C MET A 41 -8.31 6.82 -0.72
N SER A 42 -9.38 7.46 -0.28
CA SER A 42 -10.41 8.06 -1.13
C SER A 42 -9.87 9.08 -2.14
N THR A 43 -8.69 9.67 -1.91
CA THR A 43 -8.08 10.68 -2.78
C THR A 43 -7.21 10.10 -3.90
N VAL A 44 -7.08 8.76 -4.01
CA VAL A 44 -6.17 8.14 -4.99
C VAL A 44 -6.37 8.65 -6.42
N TYR A 45 -7.62 8.86 -6.85
CA TYR A 45 -7.96 9.29 -8.21
C TYR A 45 -7.75 10.79 -8.47
N SER A 46 -7.55 11.60 -7.45
CA SER A 46 -7.12 12.99 -7.61
C SER A 46 -5.62 13.17 -7.49
N LEU A 47 -4.91 12.14 -7.01
CA LEU A 47 -3.45 12.16 -6.83
C LEU A 47 -2.69 11.66 -8.05
N VAL A 48 -3.32 10.87 -8.92
CA VAL A 48 -2.68 10.31 -10.13
C VAL A 48 -3.58 10.41 -11.37
N ASP A 49 -2.95 10.65 -12.51
CA ASP A 49 -3.61 10.79 -13.81
C ASP A 49 -3.62 9.48 -14.62
N ALA A 50 -2.84 8.48 -14.21
CA ALA A 50 -2.70 7.19 -14.88
C ALA A 50 -4.04 6.45 -15.12
N ALA A 51 -4.18 5.90 -16.34
CA ALA A 51 -5.33 5.08 -16.72
C ALA A 51 -5.35 3.70 -16.03
N ASN A 52 -4.19 3.15 -15.68
CA ASN A 52 -4.04 1.88 -14.97
C ASN A 52 -3.29 2.11 -13.66
N ILE A 53 -3.94 1.82 -12.54
CA ILE A 53 -3.46 2.09 -11.19
C ILE A 53 -3.29 0.74 -10.48
N VAL A 54 -2.16 0.54 -9.80
CA VAL A 54 -1.93 -0.63 -8.95
C VAL A 54 -1.80 -0.14 -7.51
N VAL A 55 -2.61 -0.69 -6.61
CA VAL A 55 -2.54 -0.42 -5.18
C VAL A 55 -1.94 -1.63 -4.46
N VAL A 56 -0.84 -1.41 -3.75
CA VAL A 56 -0.15 -2.41 -2.93
C VAL A 56 -0.28 -2.05 -1.45
N PRO A 57 -1.08 -2.78 -0.65
CA PRO A 57 -1.26 -2.47 0.76
C PRO A 57 -0.01 -2.81 1.59
N LEU A 58 0.67 -1.81 2.15
CA LEU A 58 1.74 -2.02 3.13
C LEU A 58 1.14 -2.32 4.52
N PHE A 59 0.66 -3.55 4.71
CA PHE A 59 0.08 -4.10 5.93
C PHE A 59 0.66 -5.50 6.22
N VAL A 60 0.71 -5.91 7.49
CA VAL A 60 1.29 -7.19 7.92
C VAL A 60 0.36 -8.38 7.68
N ALA A 61 -0.95 -8.16 7.64
CA ALA A 61 -1.91 -9.24 7.52
C ALA A 61 -3.07 -8.87 6.61
N ASP A 62 -3.72 -9.89 6.05
CA ASP A 62 -5.01 -9.77 5.36
C ASP A 62 -6.15 -9.73 6.38
N GLY A 63 -6.25 -8.59 7.06
CA GLY A 63 -7.30 -8.32 8.05
C GLY A 63 -8.53 -7.66 7.43
N TRP A 64 -9.59 -7.50 8.24
CA TRP A 64 -10.86 -6.91 7.82
C TRP A 64 -10.70 -5.60 7.04
N HIS A 65 -9.82 -4.71 7.50
CA HIS A 65 -9.56 -3.45 6.79
C HIS A 65 -9.02 -3.66 5.37
N VAL A 66 -8.03 -4.55 5.19
CA VAL A 66 -7.41 -4.82 3.89
C VAL A 66 -8.40 -5.47 2.93
N GLY A 67 -9.26 -6.36 3.44
CA GLY A 67 -10.22 -7.09 2.62
C GLY A 67 -11.54 -6.36 2.35
N GLN A 68 -11.95 -5.40 3.17
CA GLN A 68 -13.28 -4.76 3.07
C GLN A 68 -13.19 -3.23 3.00
N THR A 69 -12.74 -2.57 4.08
CA THR A 69 -12.80 -1.11 4.20
C THR A 69 -11.94 -0.39 3.17
N ILE A 70 -10.73 -0.89 2.91
CA ILE A 70 -9.80 -0.26 1.97
C ILE A 70 -10.36 -0.35 0.53
N PRO A 71 -10.81 -1.52 0.02
CA PRO A 71 -11.48 -1.60 -1.27
C PRO A 71 -12.71 -0.68 -1.40
N GLU A 72 -13.52 -0.56 -0.35
CA GLU A 72 -14.67 0.35 -0.31
C GLU A 72 -14.23 1.82 -0.42
N GLU A 73 -13.23 2.24 0.35
CA GLU A 73 -12.72 3.62 0.34
C GLU A 73 -12.06 3.98 -1.00
N LEU A 74 -11.38 3.02 -1.63
CA LEU A 74 -10.81 3.14 -2.97
C LEU A 74 -11.87 3.06 -4.08
N ALA A 75 -13.15 2.89 -3.73
CA ALA A 75 -14.28 2.74 -4.65
C ALA A 75 -13.99 1.69 -5.73
N ILE A 76 -13.40 0.55 -5.34
CA ILE A 76 -13.07 -0.54 -6.24
C ILE A 76 -14.37 -1.29 -6.56
N GLY A 77 -14.95 -0.96 -7.70
CA GLY A 77 -16.05 -1.76 -8.25
C GLY A 77 -15.61 -3.21 -8.51
N HIS A 78 -16.56 -4.11 -8.73
CA HIS A 78 -16.30 -5.55 -8.86
C HIS A 78 -15.24 -5.91 -9.94
N THR A 79 -15.10 -5.08 -10.98
CA THR A 79 -14.14 -5.27 -12.09
C THR A 79 -12.88 -4.41 -11.97
N GLY A 80 -12.82 -3.51 -10.97
CA GLY A 80 -11.81 -2.46 -10.85
C GLY A 80 -11.88 -1.38 -11.94
N LEU A 81 -12.82 -1.46 -12.90
CA LEU A 81 -13.00 -0.47 -13.96
C LEU A 81 -13.99 0.62 -13.52
N ARG A 82 -13.60 1.88 -13.68
CA ARG A 82 -14.43 3.04 -13.39
C ARG A 82 -15.16 3.55 -14.64
N PRO A 83 -16.24 4.32 -14.47
CA PRO A 83 -16.94 4.98 -15.57
C PRO A 83 -16.08 5.95 -16.38
N ASP A 84 -15.04 6.53 -15.76
CA ASP A 84 -14.09 7.45 -16.41
C ASP A 84 -12.99 6.73 -17.22
N GLY A 85 -13.09 5.40 -17.34
CA GLY A 85 -12.15 4.56 -18.11
C GLY A 85 -10.90 4.15 -17.33
N ARG A 86 -10.68 4.63 -16.11
CA ARG A 86 -9.54 4.22 -15.28
C ARG A 86 -9.77 2.85 -14.64
N ARG A 87 -8.69 2.08 -14.53
CA ARG A 87 -8.69 0.74 -13.93
C ARG A 87 -7.78 0.71 -12.72
N LEU A 88 -8.29 0.16 -11.61
CA LEU A 88 -7.52 -0.07 -10.39
C LEU A 88 -7.37 -1.58 -10.14
N HIS A 89 -6.12 -2.02 -9.97
CA HIS A 89 -5.74 -3.36 -9.56
C HIS A 89 -5.32 -3.34 -8.09
N TYR A 90 -5.98 -4.15 -7.27
CA TYR A 90 -5.69 -4.24 -5.84
C TYR A 90 -4.92 -5.53 -5.55
N ALA A 91 -3.69 -5.38 -5.05
CA ALA A 91 -2.83 -6.50 -4.70
C ALA A 91 -3.15 -7.03 -3.29
N ALA A 92 -2.69 -8.25 -3.00
CA ALA A 92 -2.61 -8.76 -1.64
C ALA A 92 -1.67 -7.87 -0.78
N PRO A 93 -1.88 -7.77 0.55
CA PRO A 93 -1.02 -6.99 1.42
C PRO A 93 0.40 -7.56 1.47
N VAL A 94 1.40 -6.69 1.64
CA VAL A 94 2.82 -7.08 1.65
C VAL A 94 3.12 -8.19 2.65
N GLY A 95 2.50 -8.15 3.83
CA GLY A 95 2.74 -9.11 4.91
C GLY A 95 2.31 -10.55 4.63
N THR A 96 1.49 -10.79 3.60
CA THR A 96 1.12 -12.15 3.18
C THR A 96 2.02 -12.71 2.08
N HIS A 97 3.01 -11.95 1.61
CA HIS A 97 3.93 -12.41 0.58
C HIS A 97 4.89 -13.48 1.15
N PRO A 98 5.17 -14.59 0.45
CA PRO A 98 6.04 -15.65 0.95
C PRO A 98 7.44 -15.18 1.41
N LEU A 99 8.02 -14.19 0.73
CA LEU A 99 9.32 -13.59 1.10
C LEU A 99 9.35 -12.95 2.49
N VAL A 100 8.20 -12.71 3.13
CA VAL A 100 8.16 -12.23 4.53
C VAL A 100 8.73 -13.29 5.48
N ALA A 101 8.60 -14.58 5.16
CA ALA A 101 9.22 -15.64 5.94
C ALA A 101 10.75 -15.51 5.98
N GLU A 102 11.38 -15.17 4.85
CA GLU A 102 12.83 -14.97 4.76
C GLU A 102 13.29 -13.78 5.64
N VAL A 103 12.51 -12.69 5.67
CA VAL A 103 12.79 -11.56 6.56
C VAL A 103 12.70 -11.96 8.03
N ILE A 104 11.75 -12.83 8.40
CA ILE A 104 11.63 -13.34 9.77
C ILE A 104 12.85 -14.20 10.14
N GLU A 105 13.28 -15.08 9.23
CA GLU A 105 14.45 -15.93 9.42
C GLU A 105 15.73 -15.10 9.61
N GLU A 106 15.93 -14.05 8.81
CA GLU A 106 17.07 -13.13 8.93
C GLU A 106 17.08 -12.43 10.29
N LEU A 107 15.94 -11.90 10.74
CA LEU A 107 15.84 -11.27 12.06
C LEU A 107 16.13 -12.24 13.22
N VAL A 108 15.73 -13.50 13.09
CA VAL A 108 16.04 -14.55 14.08
C VAL A 108 17.53 -14.84 14.12
N GLU A 109 18.21 -14.86 12.98
CA GLU A 109 19.66 -15.06 12.91
C GLU A 109 20.42 -13.88 13.51
N GLU A 110 20.06 -12.64 13.15
CA GLU A 110 20.64 -11.42 13.75
C GLU A 110 20.49 -11.40 15.27
N ALA A 111 19.34 -11.82 15.79
CA ALA A 111 19.07 -11.85 17.21
C ALA A 111 19.96 -12.82 17.99
N ARG A 112 20.60 -13.80 17.33
CA ARG A 112 21.59 -14.67 17.99
C ARG A 112 22.84 -13.93 18.43
N ALA A 113 23.12 -12.77 17.82
CA ALA A 113 24.25 -11.92 18.15
C ALA A 113 23.95 -10.87 19.23
N TRP A 114 22.72 -10.85 19.77
CA TRP A 114 22.29 -9.89 20.80
C TRP A 114 22.67 -10.31 22.22
#